data_AF-A0A4Y2AT56-F1
#
_entry.id   AF-A0A4Y2AT56-F1
#
_cell.length_a   1.000
_cell.length_b   1.000
_cell.length_c   1.000
_cell.angle_alpha   90.00
_cell.angle_beta   90.00
_cell.angle_gamma   90.00
#
_symmetry.space_group_name_H-M   'P 1'
#
loop_
_entity.id
_entity.type
_entity.pdbx_description
1 polymer ?
#
loop_
_entity_poly.entity_id
_entity_poly.type
_entity_poly.pdbx_seq_one_letter_code
_entity_poly.pdbx_strand_id
1 'polypeptide(L)'
;MHEKYHAIIRLPVHFPDMQPVYFYDDEERQALERAAQRNTMLTAWFELNRTGPDANRYFYADIPKRFVWKNYKWERLVRFGDRIVSSLYSVSPKDTERFHLQMLLFHVLGANSFEELRTYDSVTMDSFKEACRARNLLGDDGEWGKTV
;
A
#
# COMPACT_ATOMS: atom_id res chain seq x y z
N MET A 1 -20.63 -0.17 -29.86
CA MET A 1 -19.37 -0.06 -29.09
C MET A 1 -19.71 -0.37 -27.64
N HIS A 2 -19.16 -1.43 -27.06
CA HIS A 2 -19.36 -1.73 -25.64
C HIS A 2 -18.25 -1.05 -24.84
N GLU A 3 -18.62 -0.05 -24.03
CA GLU A 3 -17.76 0.48 -22.98
C GLU A 3 -17.39 -0.65 -22.02
N LYS A 4 -16.12 -1.03 -22.08
CA LYS A 4 -15.56 -2.11 -21.27
C LYS A 4 -15.19 -1.51 -19.92
N TYR A 5 -16.07 -1.63 -18.92
CA TYR A 5 -15.77 -1.24 -17.54
C TYR A 5 -14.45 -1.88 -17.05
N HIS A 6 -13.54 -1.04 -16.56
CA HIS A 6 -12.33 -1.45 -15.86
C HIS A 6 -12.70 -1.72 -14.39
N ALA A 7 -12.34 -2.89 -13.85
CA ALA A 7 -12.52 -3.13 -12.42
C ALA A 7 -11.54 -2.23 -11.65
N ILE A 8 -12.08 -1.34 -10.82
CA ILE A 8 -11.29 -0.46 -9.95
C ILE A 8 -11.05 -1.17 -8.63
N ILE A 9 -9.80 -1.49 -8.32
CA ILE A 9 -9.42 -2.08 -7.02
C ILE A 9 -8.85 -0.95 -6.15
N ARG A 10 -9.53 -0.69 -5.04
CA ARG A 10 -9.12 0.30 -4.03
C ARG A 10 -8.26 -0.36 -2.97
N LEU A 11 -6.96 -0.07 -3.00
CA LEU A 11 -5.98 -0.65 -2.11
C LEU A 11 -5.89 0.16 -0.79
N PRO A 12 -6.13 -0.45 0.38
CA PRO A 12 -6.08 0.21 1.68
C PRO A 12 -4.68 0.71 2.03
N VAL A 13 -4.63 1.89 2.64
CA VAL A 13 -3.41 2.48 3.21
C VAL A 13 -3.68 2.74 4.69
N HIS A 14 -2.93 2.06 5.57
CA HIS A 14 -3.08 2.17 7.01
C HIS A 14 -1.74 1.94 7.70
N PHE A 15 -1.61 2.42 8.93
CA PHE A 15 -0.46 2.16 9.79
C PHE A 15 -0.56 0.77 10.45
N PRO A 16 0.53 0.26 11.07
CA PRO A 16 0.45 -0.91 11.93
C PRO A 16 -0.73 -0.80 12.90
N ASP A 17 -1.53 -1.85 13.00
CA ASP A 17 -2.69 -1.98 13.91
C ASP A 17 -3.78 -0.89 13.78
N MET A 18 -3.72 -0.06 12.74
CA MET A 18 -4.71 0.98 12.44
C MET A 18 -5.53 0.65 11.18
N GLN A 19 -5.71 -0.63 10.88
CA GLN A 19 -6.56 -1.08 9.78
C GLN A 19 -8.04 -0.75 10.06
N PRO A 20 -8.80 -0.35 9.03
CA PRO A 20 -10.23 -0.12 9.19
C PRO A 20 -10.96 -1.45 9.45
N VAL A 21 -11.81 -1.46 10.47
CA VAL A 21 -12.70 -2.58 10.80
C VAL A 21 -14.14 -2.07 10.69
N TYR A 22 -14.94 -2.75 9.87
CA TYR A 22 -16.36 -2.45 9.69
C TYR A 22 -17.18 -3.52 10.41
N PHE A 23 -18.17 -3.08 11.17
CA PHE A 23 -19.04 -3.94 11.98
C PHE A 23 -20.44 -3.34 12.02
N TYR A 24 -21.42 -4.20 12.32
CA TYR A 24 -22.75 -3.76 12.72
C TYR A 24 -22.78 -3.57 14.24
N ASP A 25 -23.74 -2.77 14.72
CA ASP A 25 -23.98 -2.60 16.15
C ASP A 25 -24.06 -3.97 16.85
N ASP A 26 -23.42 -4.09 18.01
CA ASP A 26 -23.30 -5.30 18.84
C ASP A 26 -22.37 -6.42 18.29
N GLU A 27 -21.64 -6.20 17.19
CA GLU A 27 -20.65 -7.14 16.66
C GLU A 27 -19.19 -6.73 16.88
N GLU A 28 -18.91 -5.68 17.65
CA GLU A 28 -17.59 -5.04 17.78
C GLU A 28 -16.50 -6.06 18.12
N ARG A 29 -16.73 -6.86 19.16
CA ARG A 29 -15.77 -7.87 19.62
C ARG A 29 -15.48 -8.92 18.56
N GLN A 30 -16.52 -9.43 17.90
CA GLN A 30 -16.38 -10.45 16.87
C GLN A 30 -15.67 -9.89 15.63
N ALA A 31 -15.95 -8.62 15.28
CA ALA A 31 -15.29 -7.95 14.17
C ALA A 31 -13.80 -7.73 14.43
N LEU A 32 -13.43 -7.36 15.66
CA LEU A 32 -12.03 -7.28 16.08
C LEU A 32 -11.34 -8.64 16.06
N GLU A 33 -11.96 -9.69 16.61
CA GLU A 33 -11.43 -11.06 16.57
C GLU A 33 -11.22 -11.53 15.12
N ARG A 34 -12.17 -11.26 14.22
CA ARG A 34 -12.03 -11.53 12.79
C ARG A 34 -10.90 -10.72 12.15
N ALA A 35 -10.78 -9.43 12.46
CA ALA A 35 -9.77 -8.55 11.89
C ALA A 35 -8.35 -8.97 12.33
N ALA A 36 -8.18 -9.43 13.58
CA ALA A 36 -6.91 -9.93 14.10
C ALA A 36 -6.43 -11.22 13.40
N GLN A 37 -7.36 -12.02 12.86
CA GLN A 37 -7.05 -13.29 12.19
C GLN A 37 -6.85 -13.17 10.67
N ARG A 38 -7.10 -11.99 10.10
CA ARG A 38 -7.16 -11.78 8.65
C ARG A 38 -6.12 -10.76 8.21
N ASN A 39 -5.42 -11.07 7.13
CA ASN A 39 -4.60 -10.06 6.48
C ASN A 39 -5.46 -9.02 5.78
N THR A 40 -5.01 -7.76 5.83
CA THR A 40 -5.46 -6.75 4.88
C THR A 40 -4.74 -6.97 3.55
N MET A 41 -5.20 -6.30 2.49
CA MET A 41 -4.48 -6.33 1.20
C MET A 41 -3.03 -5.85 1.34
N LEU A 42 -2.76 -4.90 2.24
CA LEU A 42 -1.43 -4.34 2.49
C LEU A 42 -0.55 -5.34 3.26
N THR A 43 -1.04 -5.90 4.37
CA THR A 43 -0.25 -6.90 5.11
C THR A 43 -0.07 -8.19 4.34
N ALA A 44 -1.03 -8.59 3.50
CA ALA A 44 -0.85 -9.72 2.61
C ALA A 44 0.17 -9.45 1.49
N TRP A 45 0.34 -8.20 1.04
CA TRP A 45 1.40 -7.85 0.08
C TRP A 45 2.77 -8.02 0.73
N PHE A 46 2.90 -7.62 1.99
CA PHE A 46 4.10 -7.88 2.78
C PHE A 46 4.42 -9.39 2.87
N GLU A 47 3.44 -10.22 3.25
CA GLU A 47 3.63 -11.68 3.29
C GLU A 47 3.97 -12.28 1.92
N LEU A 48 3.34 -11.77 0.87
CA LEU A 48 3.61 -12.18 -0.50
C LEU A 48 5.07 -11.89 -0.88
N ASN A 49 5.60 -10.73 -0.48
CA ASN A 49 6.98 -10.35 -0.78
C ASN A 49 8.02 -11.15 0.03
N ARG A 50 7.66 -11.64 1.23
CA ARG A 50 8.53 -12.56 1.99
C ARG A 50 8.69 -13.92 1.33
N THR A 51 7.61 -14.40 0.70
CA THR A 51 7.51 -15.79 0.26
C THR A 51 7.61 -15.97 -1.26
N GLY A 52 7.40 -14.91 -2.03
CA GLY A 52 7.30 -14.95 -3.50
C GLY A 52 8.25 -13.97 -4.19
N PRO A 53 9.43 -14.42 -4.65
CA PRO A 53 10.41 -13.55 -5.34
C PRO A 53 9.87 -12.82 -6.58
N ASP A 54 8.83 -13.35 -7.23
CA ASP A 54 8.17 -12.68 -8.37
C ASP A 54 7.42 -11.42 -7.92
N ALA A 55 6.81 -11.43 -6.74
CA ALA A 55 6.02 -10.30 -6.23
C ALA A 55 6.88 -9.08 -5.89
N ASN A 56 8.14 -9.31 -5.50
CA ASN A 56 9.10 -8.26 -5.15
C ASN A 56 9.42 -7.33 -6.32
N ARG A 57 9.00 -7.68 -7.54
CA ARG A 57 9.18 -6.91 -8.76
C ARG A 57 8.07 -5.90 -9.02
N TYR A 58 7.04 -5.85 -8.17
CA TYR A 58 5.89 -4.96 -8.33
C TYR A 58 5.70 -4.06 -7.12
N PHE A 59 5.32 -2.81 -7.39
CA PHE A 59 4.83 -1.90 -6.37
C PHE A 59 3.50 -2.42 -5.81
N TYR A 60 3.15 -2.02 -4.59
CA TYR A 60 1.86 -2.38 -4.00
C TYR A 60 0.69 -2.01 -4.92
N ALA A 61 0.77 -0.82 -5.54
CA ALA A 61 -0.20 -0.34 -6.50
C ALA A 61 -0.35 -1.25 -7.73
N ASP A 62 0.66 -2.01 -8.14
CA ASP A 62 0.62 -2.85 -9.34
C ASP A 62 0.24 -4.30 -9.07
N ILE A 63 0.22 -4.72 -7.79
CA ILE A 63 -0.13 -6.10 -7.40
C ILE A 63 -1.46 -6.58 -8.00
N PRO A 64 -2.56 -5.80 -7.98
CA PRO A 64 -3.83 -6.28 -8.52
C PRO A 64 -3.83 -6.54 -10.03
N LYS A 65 -2.82 -6.05 -10.76
CA LYS A 65 -2.66 -6.32 -12.20
C LYS A 65 -2.14 -7.74 -12.47
N ARG A 66 -1.51 -8.38 -11.47
CA ARG A 66 -0.86 -9.71 -11.61
C ARG A 66 -1.32 -10.74 -10.57
N PHE A 67 -1.96 -10.30 -9.51
CA PHE A 67 -2.47 -11.13 -8.44
C PHE A 67 -3.95 -10.85 -8.20
N VAL A 68 -4.68 -11.90 -7.82
CA VAL A 68 -6.08 -11.80 -7.40
C VAL A 68 -6.16 -11.83 -5.88
N TRP A 69 -7.02 -10.99 -5.32
CA TRP A 69 -7.32 -11.00 -3.89
C TRP A 69 -8.37 -12.06 -3.58
N LYS A 70 -8.02 -13.08 -2.81
CA LYS A 70 -8.94 -14.16 -2.40
C LYS A 70 -8.58 -14.67 -1.02
N ASN A 71 -9.59 -14.91 -0.18
CA ASN A 71 -9.40 -15.49 1.16
C ASN A 71 -8.31 -14.82 1.99
N TYR A 72 -8.26 -13.48 1.95
CA TYR A 72 -7.27 -12.66 2.65
C TYR A 72 -5.82 -12.89 2.21
N LYS A 73 -5.62 -13.33 0.96
CA LYS A 73 -4.30 -13.59 0.36
C LYS A 73 -4.26 -13.10 -1.08
N TRP A 74 -3.05 -12.79 -1.54
CA TRP A 74 -2.76 -12.55 -2.95
C TRP A 74 -2.38 -13.87 -3.62
N GLU A 75 -3.11 -14.26 -4.66
CA GLU A 75 -2.85 -15.46 -5.45
C GLU A 75 -2.44 -15.07 -6.87
N ARG A 76 -1.49 -15.79 -7.46
CA ARG A 76 -0.98 -15.46 -8.80
C ARG A 76 -2.07 -15.67 -9.86
N LEU A 77 -2.28 -14.68 -10.72
CA LEU A 77 -3.19 -14.82 -11.86
C LEU A 77 -2.57 -15.73 -12.92
N VAL A 78 -3.28 -16.82 -13.28
CA VAL A 78 -2.88 -17.73 -14.36
C VAL A 78 -3.17 -17.12 -15.75
N ARG A 79 -4.10 -16.16 -15.83
CA ARG A 79 -4.42 -15.41 -17.05
C ARG A 79 -4.48 -13.91 -16.76
N PHE A 80 -3.62 -13.16 -17.43
CA PHE A 80 -3.63 -11.70 -17.36
C PHE A 80 -4.77 -11.17 -18.24
N GLY A 81 -5.71 -10.45 -17.64
CA GLY A 81 -6.66 -9.63 -18.39
C GLY A 81 -6.23 -8.18 -18.32
N ASP A 82 -6.11 -7.50 -19.47
CA ASP A 82 -5.63 -6.12 -19.61
C ASP A 82 -6.57 -5.03 -19.01
N ARG A 83 -7.30 -5.33 -17.93
CA ARG A 83 -8.53 -4.60 -17.58
C ARG A 83 -8.63 -4.14 -16.12
N ILE A 84 -7.57 -4.26 -15.33
CA ILE A 84 -7.56 -3.81 -13.92
C ILE A 84 -6.85 -2.45 -13.80
N VAL A 85 -7.56 -1.48 -13.25
CA VAL A 85 -7.00 -0.20 -12.81
C VAL A 85 -6.98 -0.21 -11.29
N SER A 86 -5.80 -0.12 -10.70
CA SER A 86 -5.61 -0.04 -9.26
C SER A 86 -5.48 1.43 -8.83
N SER A 87 -6.05 1.73 -7.67
CA SER A 87 -5.98 3.05 -7.05
C SER A 87 -5.79 2.87 -5.55
N LEU A 88 -4.82 3.55 -4.95
CA LEU A 88 -4.73 3.63 -3.48
C LEU A 88 -5.81 4.60 -2.97
N TYR A 89 -6.34 4.35 -1.78
CA TYR A 89 -7.31 5.29 -1.18
C TYR A 89 -6.75 6.72 -1.17
N SER A 90 -7.61 7.69 -1.47
CA SER A 90 -7.26 9.10 -1.34
C SER A 90 -6.96 9.39 0.13
N VAL A 91 -5.73 9.82 0.40
CA VAL A 91 -5.32 10.25 1.74
C VAL A 91 -5.60 11.75 1.86
N SER A 92 -6.17 12.16 2.99
CA SER A 92 -6.39 13.58 3.26
C SER A 92 -5.04 14.30 3.33
N PRO A 93 -4.90 15.50 2.73
CA PRO A 93 -3.69 16.32 2.90
C PRO A 93 -3.36 16.67 4.36
N LYS A 94 -4.33 16.56 5.28
CA LYS A 94 -4.13 16.76 6.72
C LYS A 94 -3.46 15.56 7.41
N ASP A 95 -3.54 14.39 6.79
CA ASP A 95 -2.90 13.15 7.27
C ASP A 95 -1.54 12.99 6.58
N THR A 96 -0.64 13.91 6.95
CA THR A 96 0.69 14.05 6.33
C THR A 96 1.46 12.74 6.34
N GLU A 97 1.43 12.00 7.45
CA GLU A 97 2.22 10.78 7.57
C GLU A 97 1.66 9.64 6.71
N ARG A 98 0.33 9.51 6.60
CA ARG A 98 -0.29 8.51 5.72
C ARG A 98 -0.07 8.86 4.24
N PHE A 99 0.05 10.14 3.90
CA PHE A 99 0.40 10.58 2.56
C PHE A 99 1.81 10.11 2.18
N HIS A 100 2.79 10.23 3.09
CA HIS A 100 4.13 9.70 2.89
C HIS A 100 4.16 8.18 2.77
N LEU A 101 3.39 7.47 3.61
CA LEU A 101 3.21 6.03 3.46
C LEU A 101 2.66 5.66 2.07
N GLN A 102 1.63 6.37 1.61
CA GLN A 102 1.07 6.17 0.27
C GLN A 102 2.13 6.38 -0.82
N MET A 103 2.96 7.42 -0.72
CA MET A 103 4.06 7.64 -1.67
C MET A 103 5.06 6.48 -1.66
N LEU A 104 5.45 5.98 -0.50
CA LEU A 104 6.36 4.83 -0.42
C LEU A 104 5.76 3.57 -1.05
N LEU A 105 4.46 3.32 -0.86
CA LEU A 105 3.76 2.20 -1.49
C LEU A 105 3.70 2.27 -3.03
N PHE A 106 3.87 3.48 -3.60
CA PHE A 106 4.00 3.67 -5.05
C PHE A 106 5.44 3.51 -5.57
N HIS A 107 6.45 3.65 -4.72
CA HIS A 107 7.86 3.79 -5.16
C HIS A 107 8.82 2.74 -4.56
N VAL A 108 8.40 1.98 -3.55
CA VAL A 108 9.22 0.94 -2.94
C VAL A 108 8.77 -0.44 -3.44
N LEU A 109 9.69 -1.14 -4.09
CA LEU A 109 9.49 -2.50 -4.57
C LEU A 109 9.73 -3.50 -3.43
N GLY A 110 8.90 -4.54 -3.38
CA GLY A 110 9.18 -5.73 -2.58
C GLY A 110 9.28 -5.55 -1.07
N ALA A 111 8.87 -4.40 -0.52
CA ALA A 111 8.85 -4.21 0.92
C ALA A 111 8.00 -5.28 1.58
N ASN A 112 8.51 -5.89 2.64
CA ASN A 112 7.87 -7.00 3.33
C ASN A 112 7.39 -6.65 4.75
N SER A 113 7.50 -5.38 5.12
CA SER A 113 7.04 -4.82 6.38
C SER A 113 6.92 -3.30 6.29
N PHE A 114 6.28 -2.69 7.29
CA PHE A 114 6.28 -1.24 7.45
C PHE A 114 7.67 -0.67 7.77
N GLU A 115 8.53 -1.47 8.41
CA GLU A 115 9.91 -1.09 8.69
C GLU A 115 10.71 -0.99 7.40
N GLU A 116 10.63 -2.00 6.52
CA GLU A 116 11.33 -1.98 5.23
C GLU A 116 10.87 -0.83 4.31
N LEU A 117 9.60 -0.40 4.40
CA LEU A 117 9.16 0.81 3.72
C LEU A 117 9.93 2.05 4.20
N ARG A 118 10.35 2.09 5.47
CA ARG A 118 11.16 3.18 6.03
C ARG A 118 12.67 2.98 5.85
N THR A 119 13.13 1.77 5.56
CA THR A 119 14.56 1.48 5.37
C THR A 119 15.07 1.89 3.99
N TYR A 120 16.04 2.80 3.92
CA TYR A 120 16.74 3.16 2.70
C TYR A 120 18.24 3.06 2.92
N ASP A 121 18.97 2.46 1.97
CA ASP A 121 20.42 2.26 2.05
C ASP A 121 20.87 1.64 3.40
N SER A 122 20.14 0.60 3.84
CA SER A 122 20.34 -0.10 5.11
C SER A 122 20.08 0.72 6.39
N VAL A 123 19.54 1.94 6.27
CA VAL A 123 19.16 2.79 7.41
C VAL A 123 17.63 2.87 7.52
N THR A 124 17.09 2.43 8.65
CA THR A 124 15.66 2.58 8.98
C THR A 124 15.40 3.97 9.53
N MET A 125 14.55 4.74 8.84
CA MET A 125 14.17 6.10 9.24
C MET A 125 13.06 6.08 10.31
N ASP A 126 12.95 7.13 11.12
CA ASP A 126 11.98 7.20 12.22
C ASP A 126 10.55 7.40 11.69
N SER A 127 10.40 8.09 10.56
CA SER A 127 9.11 8.35 9.90
C SER A 127 9.07 7.95 8.43
N PHE A 128 7.86 7.77 7.88
CA PHE A 128 7.66 7.61 6.45
C PHE A 128 8.05 8.88 5.70
N LYS A 129 7.87 10.06 6.31
CA LYS A 129 8.34 11.34 5.73
C LYS A 129 9.85 11.35 5.51
N GLU A 130 10.63 10.98 6.51
CA GLU A 130 12.09 10.89 6.39
C GLU A 130 12.52 9.85 5.36
N ALA A 131 11.83 8.70 5.32
CA ALA A 131 12.05 7.68 4.31
C ALA A 131 11.78 8.19 2.88
N CYS A 132 10.75 9.02 2.68
CA CYS A 132 10.51 9.72 1.41
C CYS A 132 11.63 10.73 1.11
N ARG A 133 12.06 11.50 2.11
CA ARG A 133 13.13 12.49 1.96
C ARG A 133 14.45 11.83 1.55
N ALA A 134 14.85 10.76 2.24
CA ALA A 134 16.05 10.00 1.96
C ALA A 134 16.06 9.42 0.53
N ARG A 135 14.88 9.11 -0.01
CA ARG A 135 14.67 8.62 -1.39
C ARG A 135 14.51 9.74 -2.42
N ASN A 136 14.64 11.01 -2.04
CA ASN A 136 14.37 12.18 -2.90
C ASN A 136 12.96 12.16 -3.53
N LEU A 137 11.96 11.62 -2.81
CA LEU A 137 10.55 11.61 -3.25
C LEU A 137 9.80 12.88 -2.83
N LEU A 138 10.39 13.68 -1.95
CA LEU A 138 9.89 15.00 -1.60
C LEU A 138 10.50 16.00 -2.56
N GLY A 139 9.67 16.92 -3.09
CA GLY A 139 10.21 18.11 -3.72
C GLY A 139 11.12 18.84 -2.72
N ASP A 140 12.17 19.47 -3.22
CA ASP A 140 13.01 20.29 -2.36
C ASP A 140 12.12 21.38 -1.75
N ASP A 141 11.97 21.40 -0.42
CA ASP A 141 11.19 22.42 0.32
C ASP A 141 11.85 23.84 0.21
N GLY A 142 12.67 24.06 -0.83
CA GLY A 142 13.64 25.15 -0.99
C GLY A 142 13.48 26.01 -2.25
N GLU A 143 12.37 25.96 -2.98
CA GLU A 143 12.15 26.84 -4.15
C GLU A 143 10.90 27.74 -4.04
N TRP A 144 10.79 28.53 -2.96
CA TRP A 144 9.94 29.74 -2.93
C TRP A 144 10.65 30.93 -2.26
N GLY A 145 11.89 31.20 -2.63
CA GLY A 145 12.61 32.30 -1.98
C GLY A 145 13.95 32.75 -2.57
N LYS A 146 14.25 32.49 -3.84
CA LYS A 146 15.40 33.14 -4.51
C LYS A 146 15.06 33.56 -5.95
N THR A 147 14.78 34.87 -6.07
CA THR A 147 15.23 35.79 -7.13
C THR A 147 14.70 35.50 -8.55
N VAL A 148 14.01 36.42 -9.22
CA VAL A 148 14.43 37.78 -9.61
C VAL A 148 13.35 38.82 -9.37
#